data_AF-U1RGF5-F1
#
_entry.id   AF-U1RGF5-F1
#
_cell.length_a   1.000
_cell.length_b   1.000
_cell.length_c   1.000
_cell.angle_alpha   90.00
_cell.angle_beta   90.00
_cell.angle_gamma   90.00
#
_symmetry.space_group_name_H-M   'P 1'
#
loop_
_entity.id
_entity.type
_entity.pdbx_description
1 polymer ?
#
loop_
_entity_poly.entity_id
_entity_poly.type
_entity_poly.pdbx_seq_one_letter_code
_entity_poly.pdbx_strand_id
1 'polypeptide(L)'
;MNNALTVSRRGFGLGVATIGLLLASGCSRGSSSGGDGLGSGSGKLTLAYNSDGPHKTWVEAVCHSVSNVLGITMEPLPVAQFSEMRSAITKHTLLGAFRNGWSADYPSLENFLSATFQTGAGANDSQYSSKTFDDFLAQAAAATDPETAYGYFRQAQTQLFADLPGIPLWYQNGFGGYSRNASNVDFNWTGVPFYEEARSSANGGVVLSNLSEPQNSLLPTNTNESNGGRILDLVFAGLVRYDKDGNVINEVASSIETEDNQHYTITLKQGWTFSDGSPVTADSFIKAWKFGALLSNAQLGSSFFERIKGFSYDEDSELTGLTKVDDYTFTVELNAPASDFKISLGHYAYYPMPESAFADTKAYGAKPVGNGPYRLISWDHDSRIVLEPNPAYAGG
;
A
#
# COMPACT_ATOMS: atom_id res chain seq x y z
N MET A 1 -13.11 14.44 -36.75
CA MET A 1 -11.95 13.53 -36.89
C MET A 1 -12.17 12.39 -35.90
N ASN A 2 -12.24 11.15 -36.38
CA ASN A 2 -12.51 9.98 -35.54
C ASN A 2 -11.27 9.66 -34.70
N ASN A 3 -11.28 10.11 -33.44
CA ASN A 3 -10.24 9.79 -32.46
C ASN A 3 -10.42 8.34 -31.99
N ALA A 4 -9.86 7.40 -32.74
CA ALA A 4 -9.80 6.01 -32.31
C ALA A 4 -8.87 5.90 -31.09
N LEU A 5 -9.44 5.58 -29.93
CA LEU A 5 -8.71 5.22 -28.71
C LEU A 5 -7.73 4.08 -28.99
N THR A 6 -6.52 4.19 -28.46
CA THR A 6 -5.57 3.08 -28.43
C THR A 6 -5.83 2.28 -27.16
N VAL A 7 -6.21 1.02 -27.32
CA VAL A 7 -6.34 0.05 -26.20
C VAL A 7 -5.13 -0.88 -26.27
N SER A 8 -4.28 -0.84 -25.26
CA SER A 8 -3.15 -1.77 -25.14
C SER A 8 -3.60 -3.02 -24.40
N ARG A 9 -3.38 -4.20 -25.01
CA ARG A 9 -3.39 -5.49 -24.32
C ARG A 9 -1.95 -5.97 -24.26
N ARG A 10 -1.28 -5.78 -23.12
CA ARG A 10 -0.07 -6.56 -22.81
C ARG A 10 -0.45 -7.64 -21.79
N GLY A 11 0.00 -8.87 -22.02
CA GLY A 11 0.01 -9.88 -20.98
C GLY A 11 1.00 -9.44 -19.92
N PHE A 12 0.49 -9.01 -18.76
CA PHE A 12 1.29 -8.62 -17.61
C PHE A 12 1.03 -9.62 -16.48
N GLY A 13 2.07 -10.36 -16.12
CA GLY A 13 2.15 -11.04 -14.83
C GLY A 13 2.74 -10.07 -13.81
N LEU A 14 2.37 -10.28 -12.55
CA LEU A 14 2.88 -9.67 -11.30
C LEU A 14 2.10 -8.49 -10.69
N GLY A 15 1.20 -7.82 -11.43
CA GLY A 15 0.26 -6.87 -10.81
C GLY A 15 -0.93 -7.59 -10.17
N VAL A 16 -0.84 -7.93 -8.88
CA VAL A 16 -1.86 -8.73 -8.19
C VAL A 16 -2.72 -7.85 -7.29
N ALA A 17 -3.89 -7.44 -7.76
CA ALA A 17 -5.01 -7.14 -6.88
C ALA A 17 -5.78 -8.46 -6.69
N THR A 18 -5.56 -9.15 -5.58
CA THR A 18 -6.24 -10.42 -5.30
C THR A 18 -7.60 -10.12 -4.67
N ILE A 19 -8.68 -10.62 -5.28
CA ILE A 19 -9.98 -10.68 -4.61
C ILE A 19 -10.07 -12.02 -3.92
N GLY A 20 -10.04 -11.99 -2.59
CA GLY A 20 -10.18 -13.15 -1.72
C GLY A 20 -11.60 -13.24 -1.15
N LEU A 21 -12.15 -14.45 -1.09
CA LEU A 21 -13.29 -14.81 -0.25
C LEU A 21 -12.77 -15.41 1.04
N LEU A 22 -12.88 -14.70 2.16
CA LEU A 22 -12.46 -15.21 3.46
C LEU A 22 -13.64 -15.97 4.09
N LEU A 23 -13.45 -17.24 4.45
CA LEU A 23 -14.44 -18.05 5.16
C LEU A 23 -14.10 -18.08 6.65
N ALA A 24 -14.62 -17.15 7.44
CA ALA A 24 -14.62 -17.32 8.89
C ALA A 24 -15.65 -18.39 9.26
N SER A 25 -15.20 -19.52 9.82
CA SER A 25 -16.07 -20.65 10.19
C SER A 25 -16.98 -20.28 11.38
N GLY A 26 -18.09 -19.62 11.09
CA GLY A 26 -19.20 -19.42 12.02
C GLY A 26 -20.25 -20.51 11.91
N CYS A 27 -19.87 -21.80 11.94
CA CYS A 27 -20.85 -22.88 12.11
C CYS A 27 -21.25 -22.94 13.59
N SER A 28 -22.14 -22.04 14.02
CA SER A 28 -22.82 -22.17 15.32
C SER A 28 -23.76 -23.38 15.28
N ARG A 29 -23.28 -24.53 15.78
CA ARG A 29 -24.17 -25.55 16.33
C ARG A 29 -24.70 -25.02 17.66
N GLY A 30 -25.81 -24.30 17.59
CA GLY A 30 -26.73 -24.01 18.68
C GLY A 30 -26.10 -23.68 20.03
N SER A 31 -25.77 -22.41 20.26
CA SER A 31 -26.09 -21.77 21.54
C SER A 31 -26.22 -20.26 21.34
N SER A 32 -27.24 -19.71 21.99
CA SER A 32 -27.56 -18.29 22.02
C SER A 32 -26.55 -17.54 22.88
N SER A 33 -25.58 -16.88 22.26
CA SER A 33 -24.98 -15.66 22.80
C SER A 33 -25.03 -14.59 21.72
N GLY A 34 -25.90 -13.60 21.94
CA GLY A 34 -26.13 -12.49 21.03
C GLY A 34 -24.85 -11.70 20.78
N GLY A 35 -24.36 -11.76 19.55
CA GLY A 35 -23.47 -10.75 19.00
C GLY A 35 -24.26 -9.95 17.97
N ASP A 36 -24.44 -8.65 18.21
CA ASP A 36 -25.17 -7.72 17.34
C ASP A 36 -24.40 -7.36 16.04
N GLY A 37 -23.60 -8.30 15.52
CA GLY A 37 -22.78 -8.12 14.32
C GLY A 37 -23.58 -8.21 13.01
N LEU A 38 -23.08 -7.56 11.95
CA LEU A 38 -23.69 -7.66 10.62
C LEU A 38 -23.64 -9.12 10.14
N GLY A 39 -24.80 -9.66 9.77
CA GLY A 39 -24.95 -11.08 9.39
C GLY A 39 -25.34 -12.02 10.54
N SER A 40 -25.47 -11.53 11.78
CA SER A 40 -25.98 -12.33 12.90
C SER A 40 -27.46 -12.72 12.69
N GLY A 41 -27.84 -13.90 13.19
CA GLY A 41 -29.23 -14.36 13.22
C GLY A 41 -29.77 -15.01 11.94
N SER A 42 -28.99 -15.11 10.86
CA SER A 42 -29.45 -15.72 9.60
C SER A 42 -29.63 -17.25 9.66
N GLY A 43 -28.89 -17.94 10.56
CA GLY A 43 -28.77 -19.40 10.57
C GLY A 43 -28.11 -19.98 9.30
N LYS A 44 -27.50 -19.12 8.48
CA LYS A 44 -26.96 -19.41 7.14
C LYS A 44 -25.56 -18.82 7.01
N LEU A 45 -24.76 -19.35 6.09
CA LEU A 45 -23.51 -18.71 5.71
C LEU A 45 -23.82 -17.47 4.87
N THR A 46 -23.19 -16.32 5.15
CA THR A 46 -23.39 -15.09 4.37
C THR A 46 -22.13 -14.75 3.58
N LEU A 47 -22.27 -14.03 2.46
CA LEU A 47 -21.17 -13.39 1.73
C LEU A 47 -21.39 -11.89 1.61
N ALA A 48 -20.67 -11.11 2.42
CA ALA A 48 -20.74 -9.67 2.43
C ALA A 48 -20.08 -9.01 1.21
N TYR A 49 -20.76 -8.00 0.66
CA TYR A 49 -20.26 -7.15 -0.41
C TYR A 49 -20.85 -5.74 -0.35
N ASN A 50 -20.13 -4.76 -0.87
CA ASN A 50 -20.59 -3.39 -1.00
C ASN A 50 -21.42 -3.18 -2.30
N SER A 51 -22.55 -2.52 -2.19
CA SER A 51 -23.55 -2.36 -3.27
C SER A 51 -23.27 -1.16 -4.20
N ASP A 52 -22.41 -0.24 -3.77
CA ASP A 52 -21.87 0.89 -4.53
C ASP A 52 -20.78 0.48 -5.55
N GLY A 53 -20.55 -0.83 -5.72
CA GLY A 53 -19.68 -1.40 -6.76
C GLY A 53 -20.33 -2.55 -7.54
N PRO A 54 -19.65 -3.09 -8.56
CA PRO A 54 -20.20 -4.11 -9.46
C PRO A 54 -20.18 -5.54 -8.85
N HIS A 55 -20.42 -5.69 -7.54
CA HIS A 55 -20.15 -6.94 -6.84
C HIS A 55 -21.32 -7.92 -6.73
N LYS A 56 -22.56 -7.41 -6.81
CA LYS A 56 -23.78 -8.21 -6.62
C LYS A 56 -23.81 -9.49 -7.48
N THR A 57 -23.60 -9.34 -8.78
CA THR A 57 -23.77 -10.43 -9.75
C THR A 57 -22.87 -11.62 -9.47
N TRP A 58 -21.59 -11.38 -9.17
CA TRP A 58 -20.65 -12.49 -8.93
C TRP A 58 -20.83 -13.09 -7.53
N VAL A 59 -21.22 -12.28 -6.53
CA VAL A 59 -21.51 -12.77 -5.18
C VAL A 59 -22.70 -13.73 -5.20
N GLU A 60 -23.78 -13.36 -5.89
CA GLU A 60 -24.94 -14.24 -6.08
C GLU A 60 -24.54 -15.57 -6.73
N ALA A 61 -23.68 -15.53 -7.76
CA ALA A 61 -23.17 -16.73 -8.41
C ALA A 61 -22.34 -17.62 -7.46
N VAL A 62 -21.47 -17.03 -6.64
CA VAL A 62 -20.69 -17.75 -5.62
C VAL A 62 -21.59 -18.41 -4.59
N CYS A 63 -22.54 -17.66 -4.02
CA CYS A 63 -23.50 -18.19 -3.04
C CYS A 63 -24.31 -19.37 -3.60
N HIS A 64 -24.80 -19.26 -4.84
CA HIS A 64 -25.50 -20.36 -5.52
C HIS A 64 -24.59 -21.57 -5.72
N SER A 65 -23.36 -21.38 -6.19
CA SER A 65 -22.41 -22.46 -6.43
C SER A 65 -22.08 -23.22 -5.14
N VAL A 66 -21.73 -22.48 -4.07
CA VAL A 66 -21.42 -23.06 -2.76
C VAL A 66 -22.62 -23.83 -2.21
N SER A 67 -23.82 -23.26 -2.31
CA SER A 67 -25.03 -23.91 -1.81
C SER A 67 -25.33 -25.22 -2.54
N ASN A 68 -25.20 -25.22 -3.87
CA ASN A 68 -25.47 -26.39 -4.70
C ASN A 68 -24.43 -27.51 -4.52
N VAL A 69 -23.15 -27.16 -4.37
CA VAL A 69 -22.06 -28.15 -4.28
C VAL A 69 -21.95 -28.74 -2.88
N LEU A 70 -22.07 -27.92 -1.84
CA LEU A 70 -21.87 -28.36 -0.46
C LEU A 70 -23.17 -28.75 0.27
N GLY A 71 -24.34 -28.41 -0.29
CA GLY A 71 -25.64 -28.65 0.35
C GLY A 71 -25.90 -27.78 1.59
N ILE A 72 -25.09 -26.73 1.80
CA ILE A 72 -25.33 -25.70 2.82
C ILE A 72 -26.12 -24.53 2.22
N THR A 73 -26.71 -23.67 3.05
CA THR A 73 -27.31 -22.42 2.54
C THR A 73 -26.31 -21.27 2.69
N MET A 74 -25.94 -20.66 1.56
CA MET A 74 -25.14 -19.43 1.50
C MET A 74 -25.96 -18.29 0.86
N GLU A 75 -25.97 -17.10 1.48
CA GLU A 75 -26.74 -15.95 0.99
C GLU A 75 -25.87 -14.69 0.83
N PRO A 76 -26.10 -13.88 -0.23
CA PRO A 76 -25.47 -12.55 -0.34
C PRO A 76 -25.87 -11.64 0.83
N LEU A 77 -24.91 -10.89 1.36
CA LEU A 77 -25.12 -9.87 2.39
C LEU A 77 -24.72 -8.49 1.83
N PRO A 78 -25.65 -7.73 1.24
CA PRO A 78 -25.35 -6.40 0.74
C PRO A 78 -25.10 -5.41 1.89
N VAL A 79 -24.01 -4.66 1.78
CA VAL A 79 -23.69 -3.47 2.56
C VAL A 79 -23.78 -2.26 1.63
N ALA A 80 -24.26 -1.11 2.11
CA ALA A 80 -24.54 0.03 1.22
C ALA A 80 -23.26 0.61 0.61
N GLN A 81 -22.24 0.86 1.43
CA GLN A 81 -20.99 1.49 1.04
C GLN A 81 -19.77 0.63 1.33
N PHE A 82 -18.71 0.77 0.52
CA PHE A 82 -17.44 0.09 0.77
C PHE A 82 -16.83 0.48 2.12
N SER A 83 -16.87 1.76 2.48
CA SER A 83 -16.33 2.29 3.75
C SER A 83 -16.98 1.65 4.98
N GLU A 84 -18.30 1.49 4.96
CA GLU A 84 -19.09 0.82 5.99
C GLU A 84 -18.66 -0.66 6.12
N MET A 85 -18.59 -1.37 4.98
CA MET A 85 -18.14 -2.77 4.96
C MET A 85 -16.72 -2.92 5.50
N ARG A 86 -15.79 -2.04 5.08
CA ARG A 86 -14.40 -2.05 5.55
C ARG A 86 -14.34 -1.83 7.06
N SER A 87 -15.11 -0.88 7.60
CA SER A 87 -15.16 -0.63 9.05
C SER A 87 -15.67 -1.85 9.82
N ALA A 88 -16.66 -2.58 9.30
CA ALA A 88 -17.15 -3.79 9.92
C ALA A 88 -16.14 -4.95 9.88
N ILE A 89 -15.37 -5.06 8.80
CA ILE A 89 -14.28 -6.04 8.66
C ILE A 89 -13.17 -5.75 9.68
N THR A 90 -12.65 -4.52 9.71
CA THR A 90 -11.50 -4.17 10.57
C THR A 90 -11.85 -4.10 12.05
N LYS A 91 -13.11 -3.84 12.40
CA LYS A 91 -13.62 -3.96 13.78
C LYS A 91 -14.02 -5.39 14.15
N HIS A 92 -13.90 -6.33 13.21
CA HIS A 92 -14.30 -7.72 13.37
C HIS A 92 -15.77 -7.89 13.83
N THR A 93 -16.66 -7.02 13.35
CA THR A 93 -18.10 -7.06 13.64
C THR A 93 -18.92 -7.67 12.50
N LEU A 94 -18.29 -7.97 11.37
CA LEU A 94 -18.89 -8.69 10.25
C LEU A 94 -18.81 -10.20 10.49
N LEU A 95 -19.97 -10.85 10.59
CA LEU A 95 -20.08 -12.30 10.76
C LEU A 95 -20.42 -12.97 9.44
N GLY A 96 -19.62 -13.97 9.06
CA GLY A 96 -19.75 -14.71 7.82
C GLY A 96 -18.58 -14.46 6.86
N ALA A 97 -18.76 -14.88 5.60
CA ALA A 97 -17.77 -14.63 4.57
C ALA A 97 -17.86 -13.18 4.09
N PHE A 98 -16.74 -12.63 3.64
CA PHE A 98 -16.71 -11.30 3.05
C PHE A 98 -15.75 -11.28 1.87
N ARG A 99 -16.05 -10.42 0.90
CA ARG A 99 -15.07 -10.08 -0.12
C ARG A 99 -13.97 -9.23 0.52
N ASN A 100 -12.73 -9.52 0.17
CA ASN A 100 -11.63 -8.61 0.44
C ASN A 100 -10.89 -8.27 -0.85
N GLY A 101 -10.22 -7.12 -0.85
CA GLY A 101 -9.38 -6.68 -1.95
C GLY A 101 -8.23 -5.88 -1.36
N TRP A 102 -7.02 -6.36 -1.62
CA TRP A 102 -5.78 -5.72 -1.18
C TRP A 102 -4.77 -5.81 -2.32
N SER A 103 -3.90 -4.81 -2.40
CA SER A 103 -2.80 -4.74 -3.37
C SER A 103 -1.53 -4.43 -2.60
N ALA A 104 -0.40 -4.93 -3.08
CA ALA A 104 0.87 -4.68 -2.41
C ALA A 104 1.19 -3.19 -2.32
N ASP A 105 1.68 -2.78 -1.16
CA ASP A 105 2.13 -1.43 -0.87
C ASP A 105 3.42 -1.11 -1.66
N TYR A 106 4.24 -2.14 -1.90
CA TYR A 106 5.50 -2.06 -2.63
C TYR A 106 5.82 -3.42 -3.29
N PRO A 107 6.69 -3.49 -4.32
CA PRO A 107 6.87 -4.69 -5.16
C PRO A 107 7.69 -5.79 -4.43
N SER A 108 7.17 -6.31 -3.34
CA SER A 108 7.77 -7.34 -2.49
C SER A 108 6.87 -8.58 -2.41
N LEU A 109 7.45 -9.77 -2.60
CA LEU A 109 6.77 -11.03 -2.33
C LEU A 109 6.41 -11.18 -0.85
N GLU A 110 7.27 -10.68 0.04
CA GLU A 110 7.04 -10.71 1.48
C GLU A 110 5.80 -9.89 1.85
N ASN A 111 5.65 -8.68 1.29
CA ASN A 111 4.52 -7.79 1.60
C ASN A 111 3.16 -8.44 1.31
N PHE A 112 3.03 -9.21 0.21
CA PHE A 112 1.82 -9.97 -0.08
C PHE A 112 1.48 -11.00 1.01
N LEU A 113 2.48 -11.62 1.62
CA LEU A 113 2.30 -12.69 2.60
C LEU A 113 2.19 -12.13 4.02
N SER A 114 3.09 -11.24 4.40
CA SER A 114 3.21 -10.73 5.76
C SER A 114 2.05 -9.80 6.11
N ALA A 115 1.71 -8.84 5.25
CA ALA A 115 0.68 -7.84 5.56
C ALA A 115 -0.71 -8.46 5.75
N THR A 116 -1.01 -9.53 4.99
CA THR A 116 -2.36 -10.10 4.90
C THR A 116 -2.55 -11.38 5.71
N PHE A 117 -1.49 -12.12 6.03
CA PHE A 117 -1.61 -13.43 6.69
C PHE A 117 -0.70 -13.64 7.90
N GLN A 118 0.31 -12.79 8.15
CA GLN A 118 1.12 -12.95 9.35
C GLN A 118 0.26 -12.74 10.60
N THR A 119 0.52 -13.52 11.65
CA THR A 119 -0.20 -13.36 12.93
C THR A 119 -0.07 -11.92 13.42
N GLY A 120 -1.20 -11.25 13.64
CA GLY A 120 -1.24 -9.88 14.16
C GLY A 120 -1.00 -8.77 13.14
N ALA A 121 -0.80 -9.06 11.86
CA ALA A 121 -0.60 -8.04 10.84
C ALA A 121 -1.87 -7.19 10.62
N GLY A 122 -1.71 -5.89 10.36
CA GLY A 122 -2.82 -4.94 10.29
C GLY A 122 -3.82 -5.17 9.15
N ALA A 123 -3.43 -5.85 8.07
CA ALA A 123 -4.34 -6.24 6.98
C ALA A 123 -4.76 -7.72 7.03
N ASN A 124 -4.44 -8.44 8.11
CA ASN A 124 -4.92 -9.80 8.38
C ASN A 124 -6.37 -9.78 8.90
N ASP A 125 -7.28 -9.41 8.01
CA ASP A 125 -8.71 -9.28 8.30
C ASP A 125 -9.37 -10.61 8.72
N SER A 126 -8.77 -11.75 8.34
CA SER A 126 -9.21 -13.09 8.74
C SER A 126 -8.81 -13.49 10.15
N GLN A 127 -7.91 -12.75 10.80
CA GLN A 127 -7.27 -13.16 12.05
C GLN A 127 -6.59 -14.54 11.94
N TYR A 128 -6.07 -14.87 10.75
CA TYR A 128 -5.36 -16.11 10.52
C TYR A 128 -4.09 -16.14 11.36
N SER A 129 -3.77 -17.28 11.95
CA SER A 129 -2.57 -17.46 12.75
C SER A 129 -2.05 -18.87 12.57
N SER A 130 -0.77 -18.98 12.21
CA SER A 130 -0.11 -20.26 12.00
C SER A 130 1.37 -20.11 12.30
N LYS A 131 1.82 -20.79 13.37
CA LYS A 131 3.22 -20.76 13.77
C LYS A 131 4.14 -21.21 12.64
N THR A 132 3.76 -22.24 11.89
CA THR A 132 4.54 -22.75 10.76
C THR A 132 4.68 -21.71 9.65
N PHE A 133 3.61 -20.99 9.34
CA PHE A 133 3.64 -19.90 8.38
C PHE A 133 4.53 -18.74 8.86
N ASP A 134 4.36 -18.32 10.11
CA ASP A 134 5.14 -17.23 10.71
C ASP A 134 6.63 -17.59 10.80
N ASP A 135 6.98 -18.84 11.13
CA ASP A 135 8.35 -19.34 11.16
C ASP A 135 9.00 -19.25 9.76
N PHE A 136 8.28 -19.61 8.69
CA PHE A 136 8.79 -19.47 7.32
C PHE A 136 8.99 -18.01 6.92
N LEU A 137 8.09 -17.10 7.29
CA LEU A 137 8.28 -15.68 7.04
C LEU A 137 9.51 -15.14 7.78
N ALA A 138 9.71 -15.51 9.05
CA ALA A 138 10.88 -15.10 9.82
C ALA A 138 12.19 -15.64 9.20
N GLN A 139 12.19 -16.88 8.70
CA GLN A 139 13.34 -17.45 7.99
C GLN A 139 13.62 -16.75 6.66
N ALA A 140 12.58 -16.39 5.91
CA ALA A 140 12.72 -15.63 4.67
C ALA A 140 13.31 -14.24 4.93
N ALA A 141 12.80 -13.54 5.95
CA ALA A 141 13.23 -12.21 6.33
C ALA A 141 14.70 -12.15 6.80
N ALA A 142 15.19 -13.21 7.44
CA ALA A 142 16.57 -13.35 7.87
C ALA A 142 17.55 -13.82 6.77
N ALA A 143 17.05 -14.26 5.60
CA ALA A 143 17.91 -14.72 4.52
C ALA A 143 18.60 -13.55 3.81
N THR A 144 19.92 -13.61 3.67
CA THR A 144 20.74 -12.55 3.05
C THR A 144 20.90 -12.73 1.53
N ASP A 145 20.39 -13.83 0.96
CA ASP A 145 20.33 -14.06 -0.48
C ASP A 145 18.89 -14.30 -0.96
N PRO A 146 18.50 -13.80 -2.15
CA PRO A 146 17.14 -13.92 -2.65
C PRO A 146 16.64 -15.34 -2.86
N GLU A 147 17.51 -16.27 -3.29
CA GLU A 147 17.07 -17.64 -3.62
C GLU A 147 16.66 -18.42 -2.37
N THR A 148 17.41 -18.24 -1.28
CA THR A 148 17.04 -18.78 0.04
C THR A 148 15.73 -18.16 0.53
N ALA A 149 15.57 -16.84 0.45
CA ALA A 149 14.31 -16.16 0.83
C ALA A 149 13.11 -16.69 0.01
N TYR A 150 13.26 -16.82 -1.31
CA TYR A 150 12.24 -17.39 -2.20
C TYR A 150 11.91 -18.85 -1.87
N GLY A 151 12.88 -19.62 -1.40
CA GLY A 151 12.68 -20.96 -0.88
C GLY A 151 11.72 -21.02 0.30
N TYR A 152 11.84 -20.08 1.24
CA TYR A 152 10.95 -19.97 2.39
C TYR A 152 9.58 -19.38 2.03
N PHE A 153 9.51 -18.38 1.14
CA PHE A 153 8.21 -17.87 0.66
C PHE A 153 7.38 -18.95 -0.03
N ARG A 154 7.99 -19.84 -0.83
CA ARG A 154 7.28 -20.98 -1.42
C ARG A 154 6.73 -21.95 -0.36
N GLN A 155 7.45 -22.15 0.74
CA GLN A 155 6.98 -22.98 1.86
C GLN A 155 5.83 -22.31 2.62
N ALA A 156 5.95 -21.00 2.89
CA ALA A 156 4.88 -20.20 3.49
C ALA A 156 3.61 -20.22 2.63
N GLN A 157 3.73 -20.04 1.30
CA GLN A 157 2.62 -20.15 0.37
C GLN A 157 2.00 -21.56 0.37
N THR A 158 2.82 -22.60 0.43
CA THR A 158 2.32 -23.99 0.53
C THR A 158 1.49 -24.19 1.80
N GLN A 159 1.91 -23.61 2.93
CA GLN A 159 1.13 -23.62 4.16
C GLN A 159 -0.21 -22.89 3.99
N LEU A 160 -0.23 -21.71 3.36
CA LEU A 160 -1.48 -20.99 3.06
C LEU A 160 -2.43 -21.79 2.15
N PHE A 161 -1.91 -22.54 1.18
CA PHE A 161 -2.72 -23.41 0.34
C PHE A 161 -3.28 -24.63 1.09
N ALA A 162 -2.62 -25.07 2.15
CA ALA A 162 -3.15 -26.13 3.02
C ALA A 162 -4.23 -25.60 3.97
N ASP A 163 -4.01 -24.42 4.54
CA ASP A 163 -4.90 -23.83 5.55
C ASP A 163 -6.09 -23.08 4.94
N LEU A 164 -5.94 -22.56 3.72
CA LEU A 164 -6.94 -21.79 2.96
C LEU A 164 -7.63 -20.69 3.81
N PRO A 165 -6.89 -19.80 4.50
CA PRO A 165 -7.51 -18.73 5.28
C PRO A 165 -8.36 -17.80 4.41
N GLY A 166 -7.98 -17.63 3.14
CA GLY A 166 -8.78 -17.00 2.11
C GLY A 166 -8.82 -17.84 0.83
N ILE A 167 -9.94 -17.78 0.12
CA ILE A 167 -10.12 -18.40 -1.18
C ILE A 167 -9.84 -17.35 -2.25
N PRO A 168 -8.71 -17.42 -2.98
CA PRO A 168 -8.46 -16.53 -4.10
C PRO A 168 -9.48 -16.82 -5.20
N LEU A 169 -10.22 -15.81 -5.63
CA LEU A 169 -11.25 -15.98 -6.67
C LEU A 169 -10.69 -15.64 -8.06
N TRP A 170 -10.19 -14.43 -8.24
CA TRP A 170 -9.51 -13.97 -9.45
C TRP A 170 -8.67 -12.72 -9.14
N TYR A 171 -7.78 -12.39 -10.07
CA TYR A 171 -7.14 -11.09 -10.16
C TYR A 171 -7.83 -10.27 -11.26
N GLN A 172 -7.96 -8.96 -11.06
CA GLN A 172 -8.51 -8.08 -12.09
C GLN A 172 -7.47 -7.86 -13.19
N ASN A 173 -7.89 -8.00 -14.45
CA ASN A 173 -7.09 -7.51 -15.58
C ASN A 173 -7.19 -5.99 -15.64
N GLY A 174 -6.05 -5.29 -15.62
CA GLY A 174 -6.00 -3.86 -15.88
C GLY A 174 -6.35 -3.54 -17.33
N PHE A 175 -7.23 -2.56 -17.56
CA PHE A 175 -7.52 -2.01 -18.88
C PHE A 175 -7.21 -0.52 -18.87
N GLY A 176 -6.38 -0.09 -19.82
CA GLY A 176 -6.02 1.31 -19.99
C GLY A 176 -6.26 1.79 -21.41
N GLY A 177 -6.70 3.04 -21.53
CA GLY A 177 -6.86 3.73 -22.81
C GLY A 177 -6.29 5.14 -22.70
N TYR A 178 -5.58 5.57 -23.73
CA TYR A 178 -5.02 6.91 -23.80
C TYR A 178 -5.24 7.53 -25.17
N SER A 179 -5.22 8.86 -25.20
CA SER A 179 -5.35 9.64 -26.44
C SER A 179 -4.13 9.42 -27.33
N ARG A 180 -4.32 9.43 -28.66
CA ARG A 180 -3.19 9.48 -29.62
C ARG A 180 -2.33 10.73 -29.48
N ASN A 181 -2.83 11.73 -28.75
CA ASN A 181 -2.09 12.93 -28.40
C ASN A 181 -1.24 12.77 -27.13
N ALA A 182 -1.16 11.57 -26.57
CA ALA A 182 -0.23 11.22 -25.50
C ALA A 182 0.82 10.24 -26.04
N SER A 183 2.06 10.39 -25.56
CA SER A 183 3.20 9.53 -25.87
C SER A 183 3.83 9.02 -24.58
N ASN A 184 4.58 7.91 -24.68
CA ASN A 184 5.24 7.25 -23.54
C ASN A 184 4.26 6.89 -22.41
N VAL A 185 3.04 6.48 -22.79
CA VAL A 185 2.05 5.96 -21.83
C VAL A 185 2.28 4.47 -21.67
N ASP A 186 3.06 4.11 -20.65
CA ASP A 186 3.18 2.75 -20.15
C ASP A 186 2.45 2.59 -18.80
N PHE A 187 2.35 1.35 -18.33
CA PHE A 187 1.74 1.00 -17.04
C PHE A 187 2.81 0.39 -16.15
N ASN A 188 2.77 0.74 -14.87
CA ASN A 188 3.71 0.23 -13.88
C ASN A 188 3.30 -1.16 -13.36
N TRP A 189 4.06 -1.69 -12.41
CA TRP A 189 3.89 -3.01 -11.82
C TRP A 189 2.54 -3.21 -11.09
N THR A 190 1.84 -2.14 -10.70
CA THR A 190 0.48 -2.18 -10.14
C THR A 190 -0.62 -2.02 -11.19
N GLY A 191 -0.25 -1.87 -12.47
CA GLY A 191 -1.20 -1.73 -13.57
C GLY A 191 -1.81 -0.32 -13.69
N VAL A 192 -1.23 0.69 -13.04
CA VAL A 192 -1.61 2.11 -13.21
C VAL A 192 -0.67 2.81 -14.19
N PRO A 193 -1.10 3.87 -14.90
CA PRO A 193 -0.22 4.59 -15.81
C PRO A 193 1.03 5.11 -15.11
N PHE A 194 2.19 4.94 -15.75
CA PHE A 194 3.47 5.45 -15.26
C PHE A 194 3.62 6.94 -15.60
N TYR A 195 3.04 7.78 -14.74
CA TYR A 195 2.84 9.22 -14.97
C TYR A 195 4.15 10.02 -15.15
N GLU A 196 5.24 9.58 -14.54
CA GLU A 196 6.55 10.23 -14.63
C GLU A 196 7.09 10.29 -16.07
N GLU A 197 6.77 9.30 -16.89
CA GLU A 197 7.22 9.20 -18.29
C GLU A 197 6.17 9.66 -19.30
N ALA A 198 4.89 9.68 -18.93
CA ALA A 198 3.81 10.10 -19.83
C ALA A 198 3.98 11.55 -20.30
N ARG A 199 3.83 11.80 -21.60
CA ARG A 199 3.94 13.13 -22.21
C ARG A 199 2.75 13.46 -23.10
N SER A 200 2.45 14.75 -23.23
CA SER A 200 1.59 15.26 -24.28
C SER A 200 2.39 15.41 -25.57
N SER A 201 1.83 14.96 -26.69
CA SER A 201 2.40 15.19 -28.02
C SER A 201 2.03 16.57 -28.60
N ALA A 202 1.15 17.32 -27.94
CA ALA A 202 0.83 18.70 -28.29
C ALA A 202 1.84 19.67 -27.66
N ASN A 203 2.27 20.68 -28.41
CA ASN A 203 3.19 21.72 -27.94
C ASN A 203 2.57 22.52 -26.78
N GLY A 204 3.24 22.56 -25.63
CA GLY A 204 2.71 23.15 -24.39
C GLY A 204 1.50 22.40 -23.80
N GLY A 205 1.24 21.17 -24.25
CA GLY A 205 0.09 20.39 -23.80
C GLY A 205 0.31 19.74 -22.44
N VAL A 206 -0.80 19.51 -21.73
CA VAL A 206 -0.84 18.83 -20.43
C VAL A 206 -1.37 17.41 -20.58
N VAL A 207 -0.88 16.49 -19.76
CA VAL A 207 -1.46 15.14 -19.65
C VAL A 207 -2.65 15.22 -18.70
N LEU A 208 -3.85 14.93 -19.21
CA LEU A 208 -5.06 14.80 -18.40
C LEU A 208 -5.24 13.33 -18.03
N SER A 209 -5.34 13.03 -16.74
CA SER A 209 -5.59 11.70 -16.21
C SER A 209 -6.80 11.70 -15.29
N ASN A 210 -7.50 10.56 -15.22
CA ASN A 210 -8.49 10.34 -14.19
C ASN A 210 -7.82 10.20 -12.81
N LEU A 211 -8.53 10.68 -11.80
CA LEU A 211 -8.24 10.55 -10.39
C LEU A 211 -9.58 10.67 -9.64
N SER A 212 -9.73 9.97 -8.52
CA SER A 212 -10.81 10.27 -7.56
C SER A 212 -10.26 11.17 -6.46
N GLU A 213 -11.11 11.99 -5.83
CA GLU A 213 -10.68 12.88 -4.74
C GLU A 213 -9.89 12.09 -3.67
N PRO A 214 -8.66 12.52 -3.30
CA PRO A 214 -7.93 11.92 -2.19
C PRO A 214 -8.76 11.95 -0.90
N GLN A 215 -8.78 10.84 -0.17
CA GLN A 215 -9.64 10.73 1.03
C GLN A 215 -9.06 11.48 2.23
N ASN A 216 -7.76 11.76 2.22
CA ASN A 216 -7.01 12.35 3.32
C ASN A 216 -6.11 13.48 2.82
N SER A 217 -5.52 14.21 3.76
CA SER A 217 -4.50 15.21 3.45
C SER A 217 -3.30 14.59 2.72
N LEU A 218 -2.65 15.37 1.86
CA LEU A 218 -1.44 14.95 1.13
C LEU A 218 -0.20 15.02 2.03
N LEU A 219 -0.27 14.35 3.17
CA LEU A 219 0.87 14.05 4.02
C LEU A 219 1.35 12.63 3.70
N PRO A 220 2.66 12.43 3.44
CA PRO A 220 3.27 11.11 3.28
C PRO A 220 2.80 10.06 4.29
N THR A 221 2.75 10.42 5.57
CA THR A 221 2.39 9.52 6.67
C THR A 221 0.90 9.42 6.96
N ASN A 222 0.05 10.27 6.36
CA ASN A 222 -1.40 10.30 6.61
C ASN A 222 -2.25 9.79 5.44
N THR A 223 -1.61 9.13 4.46
CA THR A 223 -2.28 8.58 3.28
C THR A 223 -2.23 7.06 3.32
N ASN A 224 -3.35 6.39 3.07
CA ASN A 224 -3.45 4.93 3.05
C ASN A 224 -4.37 4.42 1.92
N GLU A 225 -4.54 5.24 0.88
CA GLU A 225 -5.39 4.96 -0.27
C GLU A 225 -4.71 5.41 -1.57
N SER A 226 -5.11 4.79 -2.68
CA SER A 226 -4.37 4.86 -3.94
C SER A 226 -4.40 6.21 -4.63
N ASN A 227 -5.42 7.05 -4.46
CA ASN A 227 -5.55 8.32 -5.18
C ASN A 227 -4.62 9.39 -4.60
N GLY A 228 -4.58 9.56 -3.28
CA GLY A 228 -3.61 10.39 -2.58
C GLY A 228 -2.19 9.87 -2.80
N GLY A 229 -1.99 8.54 -2.71
CA GLY A 229 -0.69 7.91 -2.98
C GLY A 229 -0.13 8.26 -4.35
N ARG A 230 -0.97 8.20 -5.41
CA ARG A 230 -0.58 8.60 -6.77
C ARG A 230 -0.13 10.06 -6.89
N ILE A 231 -0.66 10.96 -6.06
CA ILE A 231 -0.22 12.36 -6.03
C ILE A 231 1.08 12.48 -5.23
N LEU A 232 1.20 11.78 -4.11
CA LEU A 232 2.43 11.76 -3.31
C LEU A 232 3.62 11.24 -4.11
N ASP A 233 3.46 10.15 -4.87
CA ASP A 233 4.49 9.57 -5.73
C ASP A 233 4.99 10.55 -6.81
N LEU A 234 4.17 11.54 -7.20
CA LEU A 234 4.56 12.57 -8.17
C LEU A 234 5.20 13.80 -7.51
N VAL A 235 4.80 14.11 -6.28
CA VAL A 235 5.22 15.33 -5.56
C VAL A 235 6.49 15.09 -4.74
N PHE A 236 6.77 13.87 -4.32
CA PHE A 236 7.89 13.49 -3.48
C PHE A 236 8.80 12.47 -4.17
N ALA A 237 10.03 12.36 -3.67
CA ALA A 237 10.96 11.29 -4.03
C ALA A 237 11.53 10.68 -2.75
N GLY A 238 11.44 9.36 -2.64
CA GLY A 238 11.93 8.58 -1.50
C GLY A 238 13.41 8.20 -1.61
N LEU A 239 13.87 7.39 -0.66
CA LEU A 239 15.23 6.85 -0.68
C LEU A 239 15.48 5.99 -1.93
N VAL A 240 14.48 5.20 -2.29
CA VAL A 240 14.44 4.41 -3.53
C VAL A 240 13.18 4.74 -4.32
N ARG A 241 13.17 4.40 -5.60
CA ARG A 241 11.98 4.38 -6.45
C ARG A 241 11.81 3.02 -7.10
N TYR A 242 10.64 2.78 -7.67
CA TYR A 242 10.37 1.60 -8.50
C TYR A 242 10.32 2.00 -9.96
N ASP A 243 10.98 1.26 -10.83
CA ASP A 243 10.71 1.39 -12.26
C ASP A 243 9.34 0.80 -12.63
N LYS A 244 8.96 0.91 -13.90
CA LYS A 244 7.69 0.38 -14.41
C LYS A 244 7.50 -1.13 -14.17
N ASP A 245 8.57 -1.90 -14.01
CA ASP A 245 8.52 -3.35 -13.81
C ASP A 245 8.60 -3.71 -12.31
N GLY A 246 8.73 -2.72 -11.43
CA GLY A 246 8.82 -2.90 -9.98
C GLY A 246 10.25 -3.10 -9.47
N ASN A 247 11.28 -2.89 -10.30
CA ASN A 247 12.66 -2.99 -9.84
C ASN A 247 13.02 -1.80 -8.96
N VAL A 248 13.71 -2.06 -7.85
CA VAL A 248 14.15 -1.04 -6.90
C VAL A 248 15.39 -0.33 -7.40
N ILE A 249 15.33 1.00 -7.46
CA ILE A 249 16.43 1.88 -7.88
C ILE A 249 16.69 2.91 -6.78
N ASN A 250 17.95 3.08 -6.39
CA ASN A 250 18.37 4.13 -5.45
C ASN A 250 18.08 5.53 -6.04
N GLU A 251 17.23 6.31 -5.37
CA GLU A 251 16.78 7.63 -5.82
C GLU A 251 17.43 8.75 -5.00
N VAL A 252 16.86 9.13 -3.85
CA VAL A 252 17.53 10.11 -2.96
C VAL A 252 18.73 9.45 -2.25
N ALA A 253 18.66 8.15 -1.97
CA ALA A 253 19.80 7.43 -1.43
C ALA A 253 20.91 7.27 -2.49
N SER A 254 22.17 7.44 -2.09
CA SER A 254 23.31 6.94 -2.85
C SER A 254 23.54 5.45 -2.58
N SER A 255 23.42 5.03 -1.33
CA SER A 255 23.58 3.65 -0.88
C SER A 255 22.63 3.33 0.28
N ILE A 256 22.25 2.05 0.35
CA ILE A 256 21.49 1.45 1.45
C ILE A 256 22.17 0.09 1.68
N GLU A 257 22.92 -0.01 2.76
CA GLU A 257 23.83 -1.11 3.06
C GLU A 257 23.38 -1.85 4.32
N THR A 258 23.43 -3.17 4.28
CA THR A 258 23.17 -4.08 5.42
C THR A 258 23.88 -5.41 5.17
N GLU A 259 24.22 -6.11 6.24
CA GLU A 259 24.79 -7.47 6.18
C GLU A 259 23.84 -8.53 6.76
N ASP A 260 22.76 -8.11 7.44
CA ASP A 260 21.91 -8.97 8.26
C ASP A 260 20.41 -8.68 8.12
N ASN A 261 20.04 -7.78 7.21
CA ASN A 261 18.68 -7.28 7.01
C ASN A 261 18.04 -6.62 8.25
N GLN A 262 18.82 -6.26 9.27
CA GLN A 262 18.34 -5.68 10.52
C GLN A 262 18.99 -4.34 10.82
N HIS A 263 20.29 -4.21 10.55
CA HIS A 263 21.05 -2.98 10.74
C HIS A 263 21.38 -2.39 9.37
N TYR A 264 20.87 -1.19 9.11
CA TYR A 264 21.03 -0.50 7.83
C TYR A 264 21.83 0.78 8.01
N THR A 265 22.74 1.05 7.08
CA THR A 265 23.34 2.37 6.87
C THR A 265 22.81 2.96 5.58
N ILE A 266 22.23 4.15 5.66
CA ILE A 266 21.65 4.88 4.53
C ILE A 266 22.46 6.15 4.31
N THR A 267 23.02 6.28 3.11
CA THR A 267 23.70 7.50 2.66
C THR A 267 22.91 8.16 1.55
N LEU A 268 22.73 9.48 1.63
CA LEU A 268 21.97 10.31 0.71
C LEU A 268 22.89 10.92 -0.36
N LYS A 269 22.36 11.10 -1.57
CA LYS A 269 22.99 11.94 -2.60
C LYS A 269 22.95 13.40 -2.13
N GLN A 270 24.07 14.11 -2.24
CA GLN A 270 24.13 15.54 -1.92
C GLN A 270 23.44 16.39 -2.99
N GLY A 271 22.97 17.58 -2.60
CA GLY A 271 22.42 18.58 -3.53
C GLY A 271 20.92 18.45 -3.80
N TRP A 272 20.23 17.47 -3.20
CA TRP A 272 18.77 17.40 -3.24
C TRP A 272 18.13 18.55 -2.47
N THR A 273 17.08 19.13 -3.04
CA THR A 273 16.28 20.18 -2.42
C THR A 273 14.79 19.89 -2.57
N PHE A 274 14.00 20.34 -1.61
CA PHE A 274 12.57 20.49 -1.76
C PHE A 274 12.25 21.61 -2.77
N SER A 275 11.00 21.65 -3.25
CA SER A 275 10.54 22.64 -4.23
C SER A 275 10.51 24.08 -3.71
N ASP A 276 10.66 24.30 -2.40
CA ASP A 276 10.87 25.62 -1.79
C ASP A 276 12.36 26.02 -1.68
N GLY A 277 13.27 25.14 -2.12
CA GLY A 277 14.73 25.34 -2.08
C GLY A 277 15.40 24.90 -0.77
N SER A 278 14.65 24.44 0.24
CA SER A 278 15.24 23.87 1.45
C SER A 278 15.96 22.55 1.15
N PRO A 279 17.08 22.23 1.82
CA PRO A 279 17.85 21.02 1.54
C PRO A 279 17.13 19.76 2.02
N VAL A 280 17.31 18.66 1.28
CA VAL A 280 16.93 17.31 1.75
C VAL A 280 18.12 16.69 2.46
N THR A 281 17.97 16.36 3.74
CA THR A 281 19.02 15.81 4.61
C THR A 281 18.53 14.58 5.36
N ALA A 282 19.40 13.93 6.12
CA ALA A 282 19.03 12.84 7.03
C ALA A 282 17.90 13.26 7.99
N ASP A 283 17.90 14.51 8.47
CA ASP A 283 16.85 15.03 9.36
C ASP A 283 15.48 15.07 8.67
N SER A 284 15.43 15.32 7.34
CA SER A 284 14.19 15.32 6.58
C SER A 284 13.46 13.97 6.59
N PHE A 285 14.22 12.87 6.62
CA PHE A 285 13.69 11.51 6.73
C PHE A 285 13.42 11.15 8.19
N ILE A 286 14.41 11.31 9.08
CA ILE A 286 14.29 10.92 10.49
C ILE A 286 13.10 11.60 11.15
N LYS A 287 12.93 12.92 10.95
CA LYS A 287 11.80 13.66 11.55
C LYS A 287 10.46 13.23 10.97
N ALA A 288 10.37 13.01 9.65
CA ALA A 288 9.15 12.53 9.01
C ALA A 288 8.74 11.15 9.55
N TRP A 289 9.69 10.23 9.72
CA TRP A 289 9.42 8.88 10.21
C TRP A 289 9.05 8.88 11.70
N LYS A 290 9.75 9.67 12.52
CA LYS A 290 9.37 9.87 13.92
C LYS A 290 7.95 10.46 14.02
N PHE A 291 7.65 11.48 13.22
CA PHE A 291 6.31 12.07 13.18
C PHE A 291 5.24 11.04 12.78
N GLY A 292 5.53 10.22 11.77
CA GLY A 292 4.67 9.12 11.33
C GLY A 292 4.41 8.04 12.39
N ALA A 293 5.42 7.75 13.22
CA ALA A 293 5.34 6.70 14.23
C ALA A 293 4.64 7.12 15.53
N LEU A 294 4.74 8.39 15.95
CA LEU A 294 4.15 8.86 17.20
C LEU A 294 2.62 8.62 17.23
N LEU A 295 2.13 7.94 18.27
CA LEU A 295 0.72 7.60 18.45
C LEU A 295 -0.17 8.86 18.49
N SER A 296 0.28 9.91 19.18
CA SER A 296 -0.44 11.19 19.32
C SER A 296 -0.65 11.95 18.01
N ASN A 297 0.16 11.67 16.99
CA ASN A 297 -0.02 12.26 15.66
C ASN A 297 -1.11 11.54 14.84
N ALA A 298 -1.58 10.36 15.28
CA ALA A 298 -2.67 9.60 14.69
C ALA A 298 -2.54 9.40 13.15
N GLN A 299 -1.31 9.15 12.69
CA GLN A 299 -0.99 9.00 11.28
C GLN A 299 -1.46 7.64 10.75
N LEU A 300 -2.23 7.65 9.65
CA LEU A 300 -2.79 6.43 9.06
C LEU A 300 -1.72 5.44 8.58
N GLY A 301 -0.51 5.92 8.26
CA GLY A 301 0.65 5.12 7.87
C GLY A 301 1.57 4.73 9.02
N SER A 302 1.16 4.89 10.29
CA SER A 302 2.02 4.60 11.46
C SER A 302 2.59 3.17 11.47
N SER A 303 1.82 2.18 11.01
CA SER A 303 2.25 0.78 10.98
C SER A 303 3.46 0.50 10.08
N PHE A 304 3.78 1.37 9.11
CA PHE A 304 5.01 1.25 8.32
C PHE A 304 6.29 1.40 9.17
N PHE A 305 6.20 1.98 10.37
CA PHE A 305 7.33 2.17 11.26
C PHE A 305 7.45 1.08 12.32
N GLU A 306 6.53 0.11 12.39
CA GLU A 306 6.46 -0.91 13.45
C GLU A 306 7.70 -1.81 13.53
N ARG A 307 8.39 -1.99 12.39
CA ARG A 307 9.61 -2.79 12.30
C ARG A 307 10.83 -2.06 12.86
N ILE A 308 10.77 -0.74 13.05
CA ILE A 308 11.89 0.07 13.53
C ILE A 308 11.95 0.02 15.05
N LYS A 309 13.15 -0.17 15.60
CA LYS A 309 13.35 -0.24 17.05
C LYS A 309 12.84 1.01 17.76
N GLY A 310 12.09 0.79 18.83
CA GLY A 310 11.49 1.85 19.65
C GLY A 310 10.07 2.24 19.26
N PHE A 311 9.48 1.68 18.20
CA PHE A 311 8.06 1.89 17.88
C PHE A 311 7.12 1.33 18.99
N SER A 312 5.97 1.98 19.19
CA SER A 312 4.91 1.54 20.11
C SER A 312 3.52 1.85 19.55
N TYR A 313 2.58 0.91 19.71
CA TYR A 313 1.16 1.12 19.44
C TYR A 313 0.38 1.65 20.66
N ASP A 314 0.98 1.59 21.85
CA ASP A 314 0.28 1.81 23.13
C ASP A 314 0.52 3.22 23.68
N GLU A 315 1.64 3.86 23.31
CA GLU A 315 2.04 5.17 23.82
C GLU A 315 2.96 5.90 22.82
N ASP A 316 3.14 7.21 23.03
CA ASP A 316 4.17 7.97 22.31
C ASP A 316 5.55 7.44 22.70
N SER A 317 6.30 6.98 21.69
CA SER A 317 7.64 6.45 21.87
C SER A 317 8.62 7.05 20.85
N GLU A 318 9.88 7.13 21.26
CA GLU A 318 10.95 7.53 20.35
C GLU A 318 11.38 6.33 19.49
N LEU A 319 11.47 6.53 18.17
CA LEU A 319 12.11 5.57 17.26
C LEU A 319 13.62 5.53 17.51
N THR A 320 14.04 4.84 18.57
CA THR A 320 15.45 4.69 18.98
C THR A 320 16.32 3.98 17.96
N GLY A 321 15.72 3.24 17.02
CA GLY A 321 16.44 2.62 15.90
C GLY A 321 16.94 3.62 14.85
N LEU A 322 16.51 4.88 14.88
CA LEU A 322 16.97 5.91 13.96
C LEU A 322 18.08 6.75 14.59
N THR A 323 19.28 6.66 14.04
CA THR A 323 20.43 7.45 14.49
C THR A 323 21.02 8.26 13.34
N LYS A 324 21.05 9.59 13.50
CA LYS A 324 21.77 10.47 12.59
C LYS A 324 23.27 10.27 12.78
N VAL A 325 24.00 10.05 11.69
CA VAL A 325 25.47 10.02 11.67
C VAL A 325 26.00 11.40 11.28
N ASP A 326 25.48 11.94 10.17
CA ASP A 326 25.75 13.29 9.68
C ASP A 326 24.56 13.80 8.84
N ASP A 327 24.71 14.93 8.13
CA ASP A 327 23.62 15.53 7.35
C ASP A 327 23.14 14.68 6.16
N TYR A 328 23.95 13.72 5.70
CA TYR A 328 23.63 12.85 4.57
C TYR A 328 23.72 11.37 4.91
N THR A 329 23.93 11.01 6.17
CA THR A 329 24.04 9.62 6.60
C THR A 329 23.24 9.38 7.89
N PHE A 330 22.45 8.31 7.91
CA PHE A 330 21.79 7.83 9.11
C PHE A 330 21.70 6.30 9.11
N THR A 331 21.54 5.73 10.30
CA THR A 331 21.36 4.28 10.47
C THR A 331 19.95 3.95 10.90
N VAL A 332 19.50 2.76 10.55
CA VAL A 332 18.22 2.18 10.96
C VAL A 332 18.48 0.82 11.61
N GLU A 333 18.04 0.65 12.85
CA GLU A 333 17.98 -0.65 13.54
C GLU A 333 16.53 -1.13 13.58
N LEU A 334 16.29 -2.34 13.07
CA LEU A 334 14.99 -3.01 13.10
C LEU A 334 14.84 -3.94 14.31
N ASN A 335 13.60 -4.22 14.71
CA ASN A 335 13.26 -5.15 15.80
C ASN A 335 13.64 -6.60 15.47
N ALA A 336 13.65 -6.96 14.19
CA ALA A 336 14.07 -8.24 13.64
C ALA A 336 14.56 -8.04 12.19
N PRO A 337 15.28 -9.01 11.59
CA PRO A 337 15.60 -8.98 10.17
C PRO A 337 14.35 -8.84 9.29
N ALA A 338 14.45 -8.02 8.24
CA ALA A 338 13.40 -7.80 7.24
C ALA A 338 14.01 -7.67 5.85
N SER A 339 13.95 -8.75 5.07
CA SER A 339 14.61 -8.85 3.76
C SER A 339 14.11 -7.84 2.73
N ASP A 340 12.85 -7.41 2.88
CA ASP A 340 12.20 -6.47 1.99
C ASP A 340 12.24 -5.02 2.47
N PHE A 341 12.90 -4.70 3.60
CA PHE A 341 12.91 -3.33 4.14
C PHE A 341 13.47 -2.33 3.14
N LYS A 342 14.57 -2.67 2.44
CA LYS A 342 15.10 -1.80 1.36
C LYS A 342 14.07 -1.54 0.26
N ILE A 343 13.24 -2.53 -0.06
CA ILE A 343 12.16 -2.38 -1.04
C ILE A 343 11.11 -1.41 -0.48
N SER A 344 10.67 -1.60 0.77
CA SER A 344 9.61 -0.77 1.37
C SER A 344 9.95 0.72 1.43
N LEU A 345 11.23 1.10 1.48
CA LEU A 345 11.70 2.49 1.50
C LEU A 345 11.33 3.34 0.27
N GLY A 346 10.74 2.74 -0.76
CA GLY A 346 10.17 3.47 -1.91
C GLY A 346 8.70 3.83 -1.74
N HIS A 347 8.03 3.30 -0.72
CA HIS A 347 6.64 3.63 -0.39
C HIS A 347 6.55 5.04 0.21
N TYR A 348 5.49 5.77 -0.13
CA TYR A 348 5.34 7.17 0.24
C TYR A 348 5.32 7.43 1.76
N ALA A 349 5.01 6.44 2.61
CA ALA A 349 5.11 6.58 4.06
C ALA A 349 6.54 6.95 4.53
N TYR A 350 7.57 6.57 3.76
CA TYR A 350 8.97 6.85 4.08
C TYR A 350 9.51 8.12 3.40
N TYR A 351 8.69 8.89 2.70
CA TYR A 351 9.15 10.10 2.01
C TYR A 351 9.60 11.20 2.98
N PRO A 352 10.60 12.00 2.59
CA PRO A 352 11.10 13.07 3.44
C PRO A 352 10.10 14.22 3.50
N MET A 353 10.12 14.99 4.60
CA MET A 353 9.37 16.23 4.72
C MET A 353 10.31 17.39 5.11
N PRO A 354 10.08 18.62 4.62
CA PRO A 354 10.84 19.78 5.03
C PRO A 354 10.46 20.20 6.46
N GLU A 355 11.33 20.93 7.15
CA GLU A 355 11.08 21.40 8.52
C GLU A 355 9.76 22.21 8.64
N SER A 356 9.43 22.96 7.58
CA SER A 356 8.22 23.78 7.49
C SER A 356 6.92 22.96 7.57
N ALA A 357 6.96 21.66 7.26
CA ALA A 357 5.80 20.77 7.32
C ALA A 357 5.25 20.60 8.74
N PHE A 358 6.12 20.62 9.75
CA PHE A 358 5.76 20.31 11.13
C PHE A 358 5.17 21.52 11.89
N ALA A 359 5.27 22.72 11.33
CA ALA A 359 4.71 23.93 11.95
C ALA A 359 3.17 23.97 11.87
N ASP A 360 2.60 23.51 10.76
CA ASP A 360 1.17 23.35 10.55
C ASP A 360 0.93 22.23 9.53
N THR A 361 0.81 21.01 10.05
CA THR A 361 0.65 19.79 9.22
C THR A 361 -0.65 19.79 8.45
N LYS A 362 -1.69 20.47 8.94
CA LYS A 362 -2.97 20.60 8.26
C LYS A 362 -2.85 21.51 7.04
N ALA A 363 -2.26 22.70 7.21
CA ALA A 363 -2.01 23.60 6.10
C ALA A 363 -1.03 23.00 5.08
N TYR A 364 0.03 22.34 5.58
CA TYR A 364 0.99 21.66 4.73
C TYR A 364 0.35 20.54 3.91
N GLY A 365 -0.51 19.71 4.51
CA GLY A 365 -1.19 18.64 3.79
C GLY A 365 -2.19 19.09 2.71
N ALA A 366 -2.61 20.36 2.71
CA ALA A 366 -3.40 20.94 1.63
C ALA A 366 -2.53 21.50 0.49
N LYS A 367 -1.27 21.82 0.78
CA LYS A 367 -0.30 22.36 -0.18
C LYS A 367 1.13 21.86 0.10
N PRO A 368 1.40 20.55 -0.07
CA PRO A 368 2.69 19.96 0.28
C PRO A 368 3.83 20.53 -0.56
N VAL A 369 4.99 20.68 0.09
CA VAL A 369 6.27 21.02 -0.54
C VAL A 369 7.12 19.77 -0.60
N GLY A 370 7.06 19.05 -1.72
CA GLY A 370 7.87 17.85 -1.93
C GLY A 370 9.18 18.12 -2.68
N ASN A 371 9.93 17.05 -2.88
CA ASN A 371 11.23 16.97 -3.58
C ASN A 371 11.16 16.12 -4.86
N GLY A 372 9.96 15.74 -5.31
CA GLY A 372 9.74 14.83 -6.44
C GLY A 372 9.73 15.50 -7.81
N PRO A 373 9.41 14.74 -8.87
CA PRO A 373 9.46 15.19 -10.27
C PRO A 373 8.44 16.29 -10.60
N TYR A 374 7.36 16.41 -9.84
CA TYR A 374 6.36 17.45 -9.97
C TYR A 374 6.18 18.22 -8.65
N ARG A 375 5.57 19.40 -8.74
CA ARG A 375 5.09 20.16 -7.58
C ARG A 375 3.61 20.49 -7.73
N LEU A 376 2.92 20.57 -6.59
CA LEU A 376 1.50 20.89 -6.55
C LEU A 376 1.27 22.39 -6.83
N ILE A 377 0.39 22.69 -7.78
CA ILE A 377 -0.03 24.06 -8.10
C ILE A 377 -1.35 24.39 -7.43
N SER A 378 -2.36 23.54 -7.61
CA SER A 378 -3.66 23.70 -6.99
C SER A 378 -4.34 22.35 -6.75
N TRP A 379 -5.16 22.31 -5.70
CA TRP A 379 -6.08 21.22 -5.42
C TRP A 379 -7.47 21.84 -5.24
N ASP A 380 -8.28 21.75 -6.30
CA ASP A 380 -9.67 22.16 -6.29
C ASP A 380 -10.49 20.92 -5.87
N HIS A 381 -10.84 20.82 -4.59
CA HIS A 381 -11.53 19.64 -4.02
C HIS A 381 -12.76 19.24 -4.85
N ASP A 382 -12.93 17.92 -5.04
CA ASP A 382 -14.00 17.29 -5.82
C ASP A 382 -14.02 17.67 -7.31
N SER A 383 -12.94 18.27 -7.81
CA SER A 383 -12.83 18.76 -9.18
C SER A 383 -11.53 18.33 -9.86
N ARG A 384 -10.37 18.81 -9.39
CA ARG A 384 -9.08 18.52 -10.02
C ARG A 384 -7.88 18.83 -9.12
N ILE A 385 -6.77 18.16 -9.42
CA ILE A 385 -5.43 18.49 -8.93
C ILE A 385 -4.57 18.90 -10.13
N VAL A 386 -3.85 20.02 -10.00
CA VAL A 386 -2.94 20.54 -11.02
C VAL A 386 -1.51 20.44 -10.51
N LEU A 387 -0.68 19.73 -11.27
CA LEU A 387 0.75 19.58 -11.02
C LEU A 387 1.54 20.23 -12.16
N GLU A 388 2.74 20.71 -11.86
CA GLU A 388 3.71 21.12 -12.89
C GLU A 388 5.08 20.51 -12.63
N PRO A 389 5.94 20.36 -13.66
CA PRO A 389 7.28 19.83 -13.47
C PRO A 389 8.06 20.63 -12.42
N ASN A 390 8.73 19.94 -11.51
CA ASN A 390 9.58 20.57 -10.50
C ASN A 390 10.99 20.82 -11.08
N PRO A 391 11.40 22.07 -11.35
CA PRO A 391 12.70 22.36 -11.93
C PRO A 391 13.87 22.05 -10.97
N ALA A 392 13.60 21.84 -9.68
CA ALA A 392 14.60 21.48 -8.68
C ALA A 392 14.78 19.96 -8.53
N TYR A 393 13.97 19.15 -9.22
CA TYR A 393 14.09 17.69 -9.14
C TYR A 393 15.43 17.24 -9.73
N ALA A 394 16.20 16.49 -8.93
CA ALA A 394 17.54 16.02 -9.27
C ALA A 394 17.61 14.51 -9.58
N GLY A 395 16.45 13.83 -9.57
CA GLY A 395 16.33 12.40 -9.87
C GLY A 395 16.06 12.12 -11.36
N GLY A 396 15.77 10.86 -11.66
CA GLY A 396 15.61 10.34 -13.02
C GLY A 396 16.73 9.41 -13.44
#